data_AF-A0A4V5PMI9-F1
#
_entry.id   AF-A0A4V5PMI9-F1
#
_cell.length_a   1.000
_cell.length_b   1.000
_cell.length_c   1.000
_cell.angle_alpha   90.00
_cell.angle_beta   90.00
_cell.angle_gamma   90.00
#
_symmetry.space_group_name_H-M   'P 1'
#
loop_
_entity.id
_entity.type
_entity.pdbx_description
1 polymer ?
#
loop_
_entity_poly.entity_id
_entity_poly.type
_entity_poly.pdbx_seq_one_letter_code
_entity_poly.pdbx_strand_id
1 'polypeptide(L)'
;MDMPTQDTPPEGYLPKSAYATGRVAADKKTAGLEAPLLVVHGDLKTALRERDDLEEERQRKSAILDARDGDCDADVEGFELQLLGAVRKNREHPKYRRYFKTGLRDVTTAEPRKEEPEQVAQMLDAMAEDKDDPEIGEIVTSWEPKLTASRANVVAADADLSETEKALAFLNEKRIPALMAAWREAYKKLEGVLTTVYASTPKMVDRFFKPFRKRRKDTKQNETP
;
A
#
# COMPACT_ATOMS: atom_id res chain seq x y z
N MET A 1 -10.96 33.39 -6.84
CA MET A 1 -9.96 32.33 -7.15
C MET A 1 -10.65 31.02 -7.55
N ASP A 2 -10.06 30.22 -8.46
CA ASP A 2 -10.52 28.85 -8.78
C ASP A 2 -9.96 27.86 -7.74
N MET A 3 -10.84 27.21 -6.97
CA MET A 3 -10.47 26.26 -5.89
C MET A 3 -10.39 24.83 -6.42
N PRO A 4 -9.56 23.95 -5.82
CA PRO A 4 -9.52 22.55 -6.20
C PRO A 4 -10.86 21.87 -5.96
N THR A 5 -11.31 21.06 -6.92
CA THR A 5 -12.51 20.22 -6.79
C THR A 5 -12.21 18.93 -6.04
N GLN A 6 -13.25 18.14 -5.74
CA GLN A 6 -13.09 16.82 -5.11
C GLN A 6 -12.20 15.90 -5.95
N ASP A 7 -12.26 16.00 -7.28
CA ASP A 7 -11.45 15.19 -8.20
C ASP A 7 -10.00 15.69 -8.40
N THR A 8 -9.59 16.76 -7.71
CA THR A 8 -8.21 17.26 -7.87
C THR A 8 -7.26 16.31 -7.16
N PRO A 9 -6.29 15.69 -7.86
CA PRO A 9 -5.35 14.78 -7.24
C PRO A 9 -4.45 15.54 -6.25
N PRO A 10 -3.96 14.88 -5.17
CA PRO A 10 -3.14 15.52 -4.15
C PRO A 10 -1.93 16.28 -4.70
N GLU A 11 -1.27 15.74 -5.72
CA GLU A 11 -0.10 16.31 -6.38
C GLU A 11 -0.42 17.64 -7.08
N GLY A 12 -1.69 17.86 -7.45
CA GLY A 12 -2.17 19.09 -8.08
C GLY A 12 -2.12 20.32 -7.16
N TYR A 13 -2.02 20.12 -5.85
CA TYR A 13 -2.01 21.18 -4.84
C TYR A 13 -0.64 21.84 -4.70
N LEU A 14 0.43 21.03 -4.69
CA LEU A 14 1.78 21.48 -4.40
C LEU A 14 2.24 22.64 -5.29
N PRO A 15 2.09 22.59 -6.64
CA PRO A 15 2.51 23.69 -7.50
C PRO A 15 1.77 25.00 -7.25
N LYS A 16 0.51 24.93 -6.79
CA LYS A 16 -0.34 26.11 -6.54
C LYS A 16 0.06 26.82 -5.26
N SER A 17 0.29 26.05 -4.20
CA SER A 17 0.85 26.59 -2.96
C SER A 17 2.27 27.12 -3.15
N ALA A 18 3.15 26.39 -3.85
CA ALA A 18 4.53 26.84 -4.09
C ALA A 18 4.57 28.19 -4.84
N TYR A 19 3.70 28.37 -5.83
CA TYR A 19 3.57 29.66 -6.50
C TYR A 19 3.06 30.75 -5.55
N ALA A 20 1.98 30.47 -4.81
CA ALA A 20 1.38 31.46 -3.92
C ALA A 20 2.32 31.90 -2.80
N THR A 21 2.96 30.95 -2.12
CA THR A 21 3.92 31.24 -1.06
C THR A 21 5.12 32.02 -1.60
N GLY A 22 5.66 31.62 -2.76
CA GLY A 22 6.75 32.35 -3.41
C GLY A 22 6.38 33.78 -3.83
N ARG A 23 5.15 34.00 -4.32
CA ARG A 23 4.68 35.34 -4.69
C ARG A 23 4.44 36.23 -3.49
N VAL A 24 3.86 35.69 -2.42
CA VAL A 24 3.62 36.43 -1.18
C VAL A 24 4.93 36.80 -0.49
N ALA A 25 5.90 35.88 -0.43
CA ALA A 25 7.22 36.13 0.12
C ALA A 25 8.01 37.19 -0.67
N ALA A 26 7.83 37.25 -2.00
CA ALA A 26 8.51 38.21 -2.87
C ALA A 26 7.92 39.64 -2.81
N ASP A 27 6.70 39.82 -2.31
CA ASP A 27 6.09 41.14 -2.19
C ASP A 27 6.32 41.75 -0.79
N LYS A 28 6.90 42.95 -0.77
CA LYS A 28 7.30 43.65 0.47
C LYS A 28 6.14 43.90 1.45
N LYS A 29 4.90 44.01 0.96
CA LYS A 29 3.72 44.28 1.80
C LYS A 29 3.13 43.02 2.41
N THR A 30 3.47 41.85 1.87
CA THR A 30 2.83 40.59 2.24
C THR A 30 3.80 39.51 2.71
N ALA A 31 5.10 39.76 2.62
CA ALA A 31 6.13 38.84 3.09
C ALA A 31 5.88 38.41 4.56
N GLY A 32 5.92 37.11 4.80
CA GLY A 32 5.66 36.48 6.09
C GLY A 32 4.21 36.01 6.28
N LEU A 33 3.26 36.49 5.46
CA LEU A 33 1.86 36.06 5.55
C LEU A 33 1.65 34.64 4.98
N GLU A 34 2.60 34.14 4.19
CA GLU A 34 2.56 32.81 3.60
C GLU A 34 2.86 31.67 4.59
N ALA A 35 3.39 31.97 5.77
CA ALA A 35 3.92 30.97 6.71
C ALA A 35 2.94 29.83 7.03
N PRO A 36 1.64 30.07 7.33
CA PRO A 36 0.69 28.98 7.58
C PRO A 36 0.49 28.06 6.38
N LEU A 37 0.45 28.61 5.16
CA LEU A 37 0.32 27.82 3.94
C LEU A 37 1.61 27.04 3.63
N LEU A 38 2.78 27.61 3.97
CA LEU A 38 4.08 26.95 3.84
C LEU A 38 4.18 25.70 4.71
N VAL A 39 3.69 25.74 5.95
CA VAL A 39 3.67 24.58 6.86
C VAL A 39 2.84 23.45 6.24
N VAL A 40 1.59 23.72 5.89
CA VAL A 40 0.69 22.69 5.33
C VAL A 40 1.19 22.19 3.97
N HIS A 41 1.84 23.04 3.16
CA HIS A 41 2.52 22.63 1.94
C HIS A 41 3.64 21.62 2.22
N GLY A 42 4.47 21.90 3.22
CA GLY A 42 5.55 21.00 3.65
C GLY A 42 5.01 19.66 4.14
N ASP A 43 3.97 19.68 4.98
CA ASP A 43 3.35 18.47 5.52
C ASP A 43 2.73 17.60 4.42
N LEU A 44 1.98 18.21 3.48
CA LEU A 44 1.40 17.48 2.35
C LEU A 44 2.48 16.91 1.44
N LYS A 45 3.56 17.66 1.17
CA LYS A 45 4.69 17.18 0.36
C LYS A 45 5.38 15.98 1.02
N THR A 46 5.60 16.04 2.32
CA THR A 46 6.20 14.96 3.10
C THR A 46 5.30 13.72 3.06
N ALA A 47 3.99 13.87 3.30
CA ALA A 47 3.04 12.76 3.28
C ALA A 47 2.94 12.09 1.90
N LEU A 48 3.03 12.85 0.80
CA LEU A 48 3.02 12.28 -0.55
C LEU A 48 4.30 11.49 -0.84
N ARG A 49 5.46 11.99 -0.40
CA ARG A 49 6.70 11.24 -0.51
C ARG A 49 6.66 9.95 0.32
N GLU A 50 6.17 10.05 1.56
CA GLU A 50 6.02 8.88 2.45
C GLU A 50 5.09 7.82 1.84
N ARG A 51 4.03 8.23 1.14
CA ARG A 51 3.17 7.31 0.38
C ARG A 51 3.94 6.61 -0.72
N ASP A 52 4.70 7.34 -1.54
CA ASP A 52 5.47 6.76 -2.64
C ASP A 52 6.55 5.79 -2.11
N ASP A 53 7.25 6.15 -1.04
CA ASP A 53 8.25 5.29 -0.37
C ASP A 53 7.59 4.00 0.19
N LEU A 54 6.40 4.11 0.79
CA LEU A 54 5.64 2.94 1.28
C LEU A 54 5.07 2.08 0.15
N GLU A 55 4.73 2.65 -1.01
CA GLU A 55 4.30 1.90 -2.19
C GLU A 55 5.42 1.03 -2.74
N GLU A 56 6.65 1.55 -2.81
CA GLU A 56 7.86 0.80 -3.17
C GLU A 56 8.14 -0.30 -2.14
N GLU A 57 8.10 0.03 -0.86
CA GLU A 57 8.31 -0.93 0.23
C GLU A 57 7.28 -2.07 0.22
N ARG A 58 5.99 -1.76 -0.05
CA ARG A 58 4.95 -2.77 -0.21
C ARG A 58 5.28 -3.73 -1.34
N GLN A 59 5.73 -3.23 -2.49
CA GLN A 59 6.10 -4.09 -3.62
C GLN A 59 7.29 -4.99 -3.28
N ARG A 60 8.30 -4.44 -2.58
CA ARG A 60 9.44 -5.21 -2.08
C ARG A 60 9.00 -6.33 -1.13
N LYS A 61 8.13 -6.03 -0.17
CA LYS A 61 7.62 -7.02 0.79
C LYS A 61 6.70 -8.06 0.15
N SER A 62 5.89 -7.66 -0.84
CA SER A 62 5.10 -8.60 -1.65
C SER A 62 6.00 -9.63 -2.34
N ALA A 63 7.08 -9.18 -2.98
CA ALA A 63 8.03 -10.10 -3.62
C ALA A 63 8.73 -11.04 -2.61
N ILE A 64 8.97 -10.58 -1.38
CA ILE A 64 9.50 -11.44 -0.31
C ILE A 64 8.47 -12.51 0.07
N LEU A 65 7.19 -12.13 0.24
CA LEU A 65 6.12 -13.09 0.52
C LEU A 65 6.01 -14.13 -0.60
N ASP A 66 5.97 -13.71 -1.87
CA ASP A 66 5.92 -14.62 -3.03
C ASP A 66 7.11 -15.60 -3.04
N ALA A 67 8.30 -15.13 -2.67
CA ALA A 67 9.47 -16.01 -2.56
C ALA A 67 9.36 -17.00 -1.40
N ARG A 68 8.81 -16.59 -0.24
CA ARG A 68 8.62 -17.49 0.91
C ARG A 68 7.51 -18.51 0.69
N ASP A 69 6.47 -18.12 -0.01
CA ASP A 69 5.42 -19.01 -0.50
C ASP A 69 6.02 -20.09 -1.41
N GLY A 70 6.81 -19.70 -2.42
CA GLY A 70 7.51 -20.65 -3.28
C GLY A 70 8.50 -21.58 -2.55
N ASP A 71 9.19 -21.08 -1.51
CA ASP A 71 10.03 -21.91 -0.64
C ASP A 71 9.17 -22.94 0.14
N CYS A 72 8.00 -22.52 0.64
CA CYS A 72 7.06 -23.38 1.36
C CYS A 72 6.48 -24.46 0.46
N ASP A 73 6.02 -24.09 -0.74
CA ASP A 73 5.58 -25.00 -1.79
C ASP A 73 6.64 -26.06 -2.09
N ALA A 74 7.89 -25.66 -2.29
CA ALA A 74 8.98 -26.59 -2.58
C ALA A 74 9.20 -27.60 -1.45
N ASP A 75 9.05 -27.19 -0.18
CA ASP A 75 9.14 -28.09 0.96
C ASP A 75 7.92 -29.03 1.04
N VAL A 76 6.71 -28.54 0.73
CA VAL A 76 5.49 -29.36 0.66
C VAL A 76 5.61 -30.42 -0.43
N GLU A 77 6.08 -30.05 -1.62
CA GLU A 77 6.37 -30.96 -2.74
C GLU A 77 7.45 -31.99 -2.36
N GLY A 78 8.51 -31.54 -1.69
CA GLY A 78 9.58 -32.41 -1.20
C GLY A 78 9.10 -33.45 -0.20
N PHE A 79 8.23 -33.05 0.73
CA PHE A 79 7.56 -33.95 1.66
C PHE A 79 6.63 -34.94 0.92
N GLU A 80 5.82 -34.46 -0.02
CA GLU A 80 4.91 -35.29 -0.82
C GLU A 80 5.64 -36.41 -1.56
N LEU A 81 6.78 -36.07 -2.18
CA LEU A 81 7.60 -37.02 -2.93
C LEU A 81 8.11 -38.16 -2.04
N GLN A 82 8.60 -37.85 -0.84
CA GLN A 82 9.09 -38.86 0.10
C GLN A 82 7.94 -39.72 0.64
N LEU A 83 6.81 -39.10 0.96
CA LEU A 83 5.61 -39.80 1.40
C LEU A 83 5.09 -40.77 0.34
N LEU A 84 5.03 -40.34 -0.92
CA LEU A 84 4.69 -41.22 -2.05
C LEU A 84 5.66 -42.39 -2.19
N GLY A 85 6.95 -42.17 -1.94
CA GLY A 85 7.95 -43.23 -1.89
C GLY A 85 7.56 -44.32 -0.87
N ALA A 86 7.25 -43.91 0.36
CA ALA A 86 6.85 -44.83 1.44
C ALA A 86 5.55 -45.59 1.14
N VAL A 87 4.54 -44.92 0.56
CA VAL A 87 3.25 -45.55 0.23
C VAL A 87 3.23 -46.23 -1.14
N ARG A 88 4.39 -46.54 -1.72
CA ARG A 88 4.53 -47.21 -3.03
C ARG A 88 3.76 -46.50 -4.16
N LYS A 89 3.78 -45.17 -4.14
CA LYS A 89 3.11 -44.27 -5.09
C LYS A 89 1.59 -44.39 -5.09
N ASN A 90 0.98 -44.97 -4.06
CA ASN A 90 -0.46 -45.08 -3.94
C ASN A 90 -1.06 -43.81 -3.31
N ARG A 91 -1.59 -42.91 -4.15
CA ARG A 91 -2.28 -41.68 -3.70
C ARG A 91 -3.61 -41.94 -2.96
N GLU A 92 -4.14 -43.15 -3.05
CA GLU A 92 -5.33 -43.56 -2.30
C GLU A 92 -4.97 -44.11 -0.93
N HIS A 93 -3.68 -44.26 -0.61
CA HIS A 93 -3.24 -44.80 0.67
C HIS A 93 -3.70 -43.90 1.82
N PRO A 94 -4.26 -44.45 2.92
CA PRO A 94 -4.76 -43.65 4.04
C PRO A 94 -3.73 -42.65 4.58
N LYS A 95 -2.46 -43.07 4.68
CA LYS A 95 -1.36 -42.21 5.14
C LYS A 95 -1.05 -41.05 4.18
N TYR A 96 -1.21 -41.25 2.86
CA TYR A 96 -1.05 -40.15 1.90
C TYR A 96 -2.21 -39.15 2.00
N ARG A 97 -3.45 -39.67 1.98
CA ARG A 97 -4.67 -38.84 2.03
C ARG A 97 -4.85 -38.07 3.34
N ARG A 98 -4.16 -38.48 4.40
CA ARG A 98 -4.13 -37.75 5.66
C ARG A 98 -3.57 -36.33 5.50
N TYR A 99 -2.51 -36.19 4.69
CA TYR A 99 -1.87 -34.91 4.41
C TYR A 99 -2.42 -34.24 3.15
N PHE A 100 -2.67 -35.03 2.09
CA PHE A 100 -3.09 -34.53 0.79
C PHE A 100 -4.49 -35.05 0.42
N LYS A 101 -5.52 -34.60 1.14
CA LYS A 101 -6.91 -35.07 0.97
C LYS A 101 -7.41 -34.89 -0.45
N THR A 102 -7.18 -33.71 -1.02
CA THR A 102 -7.59 -33.30 -2.36
C THR A 102 -6.44 -33.31 -3.36
N GLY A 103 -5.26 -33.73 -2.91
CA GLY A 103 -4.01 -33.76 -3.68
C GLY A 103 -3.10 -32.56 -3.41
N LEU A 104 -1.84 -32.68 -3.85
CA LEU A 104 -0.78 -31.68 -3.64
C LEU A 104 -1.15 -30.26 -4.09
N ARG A 105 -1.78 -30.11 -5.26
CA ARG A 105 -2.12 -28.80 -5.82
C ARG A 105 -3.13 -28.03 -4.96
N ASP A 106 -3.93 -28.71 -4.17
CA ASP A 106 -4.89 -28.07 -3.26
C ASP A 106 -4.18 -27.26 -2.17
N VAL A 107 -2.98 -27.72 -1.78
CA VAL A 107 -2.11 -27.02 -0.84
C VAL A 107 -1.31 -25.95 -1.58
N THR A 108 -0.56 -26.33 -2.62
CA THR A 108 0.43 -25.45 -3.28
C THR A 108 -0.15 -24.41 -4.24
N THR A 109 -1.47 -24.31 -4.35
CA THR A 109 -2.12 -23.24 -5.11
C THR A 109 -3.17 -22.50 -4.28
N ALA A 110 -3.25 -22.81 -2.99
CA ALA A 110 -4.11 -22.12 -2.05
C ALA A 110 -3.59 -20.69 -1.80
N GLU A 111 -4.47 -19.84 -1.29
CA GLU A 111 -4.09 -18.43 -1.03
C GLU A 111 -2.98 -18.35 0.04
N PRO A 112 -1.80 -17.78 -0.26
CA PRO A 112 -0.61 -17.82 0.60
C PRO A 112 -0.75 -17.01 1.90
N ARG A 113 -1.70 -16.08 1.94
CA ARG A 113 -1.96 -15.22 3.10
C ARG A 113 -3.00 -15.80 4.05
N LYS A 114 -3.64 -16.90 3.68
CA LYS A 114 -4.82 -17.39 4.41
C LYS A 114 -4.92 -18.91 4.39
N GLU A 115 -5.14 -19.49 3.24
CA GLU A 115 -5.50 -20.89 3.11
C GLU A 115 -4.28 -21.80 3.21
N GLU A 116 -3.20 -21.49 2.50
CA GLU A 116 -1.99 -22.34 2.44
C GLU A 116 -1.32 -22.47 3.83
N PRO A 117 -1.10 -21.40 4.62
CA PRO A 117 -0.57 -21.51 5.99
C PRO A 117 -1.47 -22.29 6.96
N GLU A 118 -2.80 -22.27 6.76
CA GLU A 118 -3.75 -23.06 7.54
C GLU A 118 -3.69 -24.54 7.17
N GLN A 119 -3.60 -24.86 5.88
CA GLN A 119 -3.43 -26.23 5.40
C GLN A 119 -2.10 -26.83 5.88
N VAL A 120 -1.00 -26.09 5.77
CA VAL A 120 0.32 -26.52 6.27
C VAL A 120 0.29 -26.67 7.79
N ALA A 121 -0.44 -25.84 8.53
CA ALA A 121 -0.63 -26.04 9.97
C ALA A 121 -1.31 -27.38 10.29
N GLN A 122 -2.39 -27.72 9.57
CA GLN A 122 -3.06 -29.00 9.73
C GLN A 122 -2.16 -30.20 9.38
N MET A 123 -1.30 -30.05 8.37
CA MET A 123 -0.29 -31.06 8.05
C MET A 123 0.70 -31.24 9.21
N LEU A 124 1.18 -30.15 9.81
CA LEU A 124 2.11 -30.20 10.96
C LEU A 124 1.47 -30.84 12.19
N ASP A 125 0.19 -30.59 12.44
CA ASP A 125 -0.55 -31.27 13.52
C ASP A 125 -0.63 -32.79 13.26
N ALA A 126 -0.93 -33.20 12.02
CA ALA A 126 -0.94 -34.61 11.64
C ALA A 126 0.46 -35.25 11.74
N MET A 127 1.51 -34.51 11.41
CA MET A 127 2.91 -34.94 11.57
C MET A 127 3.25 -35.21 13.03
N ALA A 128 2.79 -34.38 13.96
CA ALA A 128 3.05 -34.59 15.38
C ALA A 128 2.50 -35.93 15.89
N GLU A 129 1.35 -36.36 15.37
CA GLU A 129 0.70 -37.64 15.71
C GLU A 129 1.41 -38.85 15.08
N ASP A 130 2.03 -38.67 13.91
CA ASP A 130 2.57 -39.76 13.08
C ASP A 130 4.08 -40.01 13.31
N LYS A 131 4.72 -39.34 14.28
CA LYS A 131 6.17 -39.48 14.56
C LYS A 131 6.61 -40.90 14.86
N ASP A 132 5.76 -41.65 15.57
CA ASP A 132 6.04 -43.02 15.97
C ASP A 132 5.50 -44.05 14.95
N ASP A 133 4.98 -43.60 13.80
CA ASP A 133 4.49 -44.51 12.76
C ASP A 133 5.66 -45.28 12.12
N PRO A 134 5.59 -46.63 12.03
CA PRO A 134 6.70 -47.44 11.57
C PRO A 134 6.99 -47.34 10.06
N GLU A 135 6.08 -46.79 9.25
CA GLU A 135 6.28 -46.63 7.80
C GLU A 135 6.65 -45.19 7.40
N ILE A 136 6.14 -44.19 8.12
CA ILE A 136 6.32 -42.77 7.76
C ILE A 136 6.97 -41.91 8.84
N GLY A 137 7.14 -42.40 10.06
CA GLY A 137 7.62 -41.61 11.20
C GLY A 137 9.00 -40.99 11.00
N GLU A 138 9.92 -41.69 10.34
CA GLU A 138 11.24 -41.14 9.98
C GLU A 138 11.13 -39.98 8.98
N ILE A 139 10.24 -40.08 7.99
CA ILE A 139 9.98 -39.04 6.99
C ILE A 139 9.41 -37.81 7.70
N VAL A 140 8.38 -38.03 8.52
CA VAL A 140 7.71 -36.98 9.29
C VAL A 140 8.70 -36.25 10.19
N THR A 141 9.51 -36.98 10.95
CA THR A 141 10.54 -36.41 11.86
C THR A 141 11.58 -35.57 11.09
N SER A 142 11.90 -35.96 9.86
CA SER A 142 12.86 -35.22 9.02
C SER A 142 12.28 -33.94 8.41
N TRP A 143 10.97 -33.93 8.09
CA TRP A 143 10.33 -32.85 7.33
C TRP A 143 9.56 -31.85 8.19
N GLU A 144 8.98 -32.27 9.31
CA GLU A 144 8.25 -31.39 10.24
C GLU A 144 9.01 -30.10 10.59
N PRO A 145 10.30 -30.12 11.00
CA PRO A 145 11.01 -28.89 11.31
C PRO A 145 11.24 -27.98 10.09
N LYS A 146 11.33 -28.53 8.88
CA LYS A 146 11.48 -27.74 7.64
C LYS A 146 10.17 -27.01 7.32
N LEU A 147 9.06 -27.75 7.26
CA LEU A 147 7.74 -27.18 7.01
C LEU A 147 7.33 -26.19 8.11
N THR A 148 7.69 -26.44 9.36
CA THR A 148 7.49 -25.50 10.46
C THR A 148 8.21 -24.17 10.20
N ALA A 149 9.48 -24.24 9.78
CA ALA A 149 10.27 -23.05 9.49
C ALA A 149 9.74 -22.30 8.26
N SER A 150 9.42 -23.01 7.18
CA SER A 150 8.90 -22.40 5.94
C SER A 150 7.55 -21.73 6.15
N ARG A 151 6.61 -22.39 6.85
CA ARG A 151 5.36 -21.76 7.28
C ARG A 151 5.60 -20.52 8.15
N ALA A 152 6.52 -20.59 9.11
CA ALA A 152 6.82 -19.44 9.97
C ALA A 152 7.38 -18.25 9.15
N ASN A 153 8.17 -18.51 8.11
CA ASN A 153 8.69 -17.48 7.21
C ASN A 153 7.57 -16.82 6.40
N VAL A 154 6.61 -17.59 5.88
CA VAL A 154 5.43 -17.07 5.17
C VAL A 154 4.60 -16.18 6.09
N VAL A 155 4.26 -16.67 7.29
CA VAL A 155 3.48 -15.91 8.29
C VAL A 155 4.20 -14.62 8.70
N ALA A 156 5.52 -14.66 8.89
CA ALA A 156 6.30 -13.47 9.22
C ALA A 156 6.33 -12.45 8.06
N ALA A 157 6.46 -12.92 6.82
CA ALA A 157 6.44 -12.06 5.63
C ALA A 157 5.06 -11.40 5.42
N ASP A 158 3.96 -12.14 5.61
CA ASP A 158 2.60 -11.59 5.54
C ASP A 158 2.36 -10.54 6.63
N ALA A 159 2.79 -10.80 7.87
CA ALA A 159 2.66 -9.84 8.96
C ALA A 159 3.39 -8.52 8.66
N ASP A 160 4.61 -8.60 8.12
CA ASP A 160 5.42 -7.45 7.76
C ASP A 160 4.84 -6.66 6.56
N LEU A 161 4.31 -7.35 5.55
CA LEU A 161 3.58 -6.74 4.44
C LEU A 161 2.30 -6.03 4.93
N SER A 162 1.54 -6.70 5.79
CA SER A 162 0.28 -6.19 6.36
C SER A 162 0.47 -4.89 7.16
N GLU A 163 1.59 -4.73 7.85
CA GLU A 163 1.92 -3.48 8.55
C GLU A 163 2.10 -2.31 7.58
N THR A 164 2.84 -2.53 6.49
CA THR A 164 3.04 -1.54 5.42
C THR A 164 1.72 -1.18 4.73
N GLU A 165 0.87 -2.17 4.43
CA GLU A 165 -0.46 -1.95 3.85
C GLU A 165 -1.35 -1.09 4.75
N LYS A 166 -1.35 -1.33 6.07
CA LYS A 166 -2.08 -0.52 7.05
C LYS A 166 -1.57 0.92 7.11
N ALA A 167 -0.25 1.12 7.08
CA ALA A 167 0.35 2.45 7.07
C ALA A 167 -0.05 3.24 5.80
N LEU A 168 0.03 2.57 4.64
CA LEU A 168 -0.36 3.14 3.36
C LEU A 168 -1.86 3.48 3.31
N ALA A 169 -2.73 2.59 3.81
CA ALA A 169 -4.16 2.86 3.93
C ALA A 169 -4.44 4.07 4.83
N PHE A 170 -3.77 4.18 5.98
CA PHE A 170 -3.90 5.33 6.86
C PHE A 170 -3.50 6.65 6.17
N LEU A 171 -2.42 6.65 5.39
CA LEU A 171 -2.02 7.83 4.62
C LEU A 171 -3.08 8.24 3.60
N ASN A 172 -3.55 7.27 2.81
CA ASN A 172 -4.47 7.53 1.69
C ASN A 172 -5.88 7.89 2.16
N GLU A 173 -6.40 7.23 3.19
CA GLU A 173 -7.78 7.37 3.62
C GLU A 173 -7.97 8.48 4.68
N LYS A 174 -6.92 8.78 5.47
CA LYS A 174 -7.04 9.72 6.60
C LYS A 174 -6.11 10.91 6.46
N ARG A 175 -4.78 10.68 6.40
CA ARG A 175 -3.80 11.76 6.56
C ARG A 175 -3.77 12.72 5.36
N ILE A 176 -3.65 12.20 4.14
CA ILE A 176 -3.61 13.03 2.92
C ILE A 176 -4.91 13.81 2.74
N PRO A 177 -6.11 13.21 2.86
CA PRO A 177 -7.36 13.97 2.80
C PRO A 177 -7.47 15.09 3.84
N ALA A 178 -7.05 14.83 5.09
CA ALA A 178 -7.03 15.85 6.14
C ALA A 178 -6.06 17.00 5.81
N LEU A 179 -4.86 16.69 5.30
CA LEU A 179 -3.89 17.70 4.86
C LEU A 179 -4.40 18.50 3.67
N MET A 180 -5.09 17.88 2.71
CA MET A 180 -5.74 18.59 1.60
C MET A 180 -6.85 19.53 2.08
N ALA A 181 -7.61 19.15 3.12
CA ALA A 181 -8.61 20.02 3.74
C ALA A 181 -7.94 21.21 4.44
N ALA A 182 -6.95 20.97 5.30
CA ALA A 182 -6.17 22.02 5.96
C ALA A 182 -5.50 22.95 4.94
N TRP A 183 -5.04 22.40 3.82
CA TRP A 183 -4.46 23.20 2.73
C TRP A 183 -5.49 24.16 2.14
N ARG A 184 -6.72 23.69 1.85
CA ARG A 184 -7.79 24.53 1.29
C ARG A 184 -8.13 25.68 2.24
N GLU A 185 -8.17 25.41 3.53
CA GLU A 185 -8.41 26.42 4.57
C GLU A 185 -7.28 27.45 4.63
N ALA A 186 -6.03 27.01 4.69
CA ALA A 186 -4.86 27.89 4.70
C ALA A 186 -4.80 28.76 3.43
N TYR A 187 -5.09 28.18 2.27
CA TYR A 187 -5.10 28.88 0.98
C TYR A 187 -6.17 29.97 0.93
N LYS A 188 -7.40 29.65 1.38
CA LYS A 188 -8.51 30.60 1.46
C LYS A 188 -8.26 31.69 2.51
N LYS A 189 -7.68 31.34 3.65
CA LYS A 189 -7.29 32.30 4.69
C LYS A 189 -6.25 33.28 4.15
N LEU A 190 -5.26 32.80 3.41
CA LEU A 190 -4.27 33.66 2.75
C LEU A 190 -4.94 34.62 1.75
N GLU A 191 -5.87 34.15 0.91
CA GLU A 191 -6.65 35.02 0.01
C GLU A 191 -7.39 36.12 0.77
N GLY A 192 -8.05 35.77 1.88
CA GLY A 192 -8.75 36.73 2.74
C GLY A 192 -7.83 37.79 3.32
N VAL A 193 -6.66 37.38 3.84
CA VAL A 193 -5.66 38.33 4.38
C VAL A 193 -5.13 39.24 3.28
N LEU A 194 -4.78 38.71 2.11
CA LEU A 194 -4.31 39.50 0.98
C LEU A 194 -5.38 40.49 0.47
N THR A 195 -6.65 40.10 0.52
CA THR A 195 -7.77 40.99 0.16
C THR A 195 -7.86 42.19 1.10
N THR A 196 -7.59 42.01 2.39
CA THR A 196 -7.52 43.12 3.35
C THR A 196 -6.32 44.02 3.07
N VAL A 197 -5.14 43.45 2.77
CA VAL A 197 -3.92 44.22 2.46
C VAL A 197 -4.08 45.05 1.18
N TYR A 198 -4.75 44.50 0.16
CA TYR A 198 -4.99 45.16 -1.13
C TYR A 198 -6.46 45.60 -1.31
N ALA A 199 -7.12 46.05 -0.25
CA ALA A 199 -8.54 46.43 -0.30
C ALA A 199 -8.84 47.51 -1.38
N SER A 200 -7.90 48.44 -1.61
CA SER A 200 -7.99 49.48 -2.64
C SER A 200 -7.68 49.00 -4.06
N THR A 201 -7.07 47.82 -4.20
CA THR A 201 -6.69 47.22 -5.49
C THR A 201 -7.00 45.72 -5.55
N PRO A 202 -8.28 45.30 -5.49
CA PRO A 202 -8.65 43.88 -5.35
C PRO A 202 -8.09 42.97 -6.44
N LYS A 203 -7.95 43.48 -7.68
CA LYS A 203 -7.36 42.74 -8.81
C LYS A 203 -5.90 42.33 -8.59
N MET A 204 -5.21 42.90 -7.61
CA MET A 204 -3.85 42.50 -7.25
C MET A 204 -3.82 41.14 -6.58
N VAL A 205 -4.85 40.77 -5.82
CA VAL A 205 -4.93 39.49 -5.09
C VAL A 205 -4.86 38.30 -6.04
N ASP A 206 -5.54 38.38 -7.19
CA ASP A 206 -5.54 37.32 -8.21
C ASP A 206 -4.12 36.98 -8.73
N ARG A 207 -3.17 37.92 -8.66
CA ARG A 207 -1.78 37.72 -9.13
C ARG A 207 -0.92 36.87 -8.19
N PHE A 208 -1.42 36.60 -6.99
CA PHE A 208 -0.77 35.71 -6.02
C PHE A 208 -1.17 34.25 -6.24
N PHE A 209 -2.21 33.97 -7.03
CA PHE A 209 -2.77 32.64 -7.15
C PHE A 209 -2.84 32.18 -8.60
N LYS A 210 -2.52 30.90 -8.84
CA LYS A 210 -2.67 30.26 -10.15
C LYS A 210 -3.98 29.47 -10.19
N PRO A 211 -4.72 29.49 -11.32
CA PRO A 211 -5.94 28.71 -11.44
C PRO A 211 -5.64 27.21 -11.40
N PHE A 212 -6.52 26.41 -10.80
CA PHE A 212 -6.40 24.95 -10.75
C PHE A 212 -6.73 24.31 -12.10
N ARG A 213 -7.74 24.82 -12.82
CA ARG A 213 -8.06 24.38 -14.18
C ARG A 213 -7.34 25.22 -15.25
N LYS A 214 -6.88 24.59 -16.33
CA LYS A 214 -6.54 25.34 -17.56
C LYS A 214 -7.84 25.98 -18.07
N ARG A 215 -7.85 27.30 -18.29
CA ARG A 215 -8.96 27.96 -19.01
C ARG A 215 -9.18 27.20 -20.30
N ARG A 216 -10.36 26.57 -20.47
CA ARG A 216 -10.76 26.10 -21.80
C ARG A 216 -10.79 27.32 -22.70
N LYS A 217 -10.09 27.24 -23.83
CA LYS A 217 -10.09 28.29 -24.84
C LYS A 217 -11.55 28.48 -25.26
N ASP A 218 -12.14 29.65 -25.02
CA ASP A 218 -13.47 29.97 -25.51
C ASP A 218 -13.48 29.69 -27.02
N THR A 219 -14.22 28.65 -27.41
CA THR A 219 -14.51 28.40 -28.81
C THR A 219 -15.40 29.56 -29.22
N LYS A 220 -14.84 30.49 -30.00
CA LYS A 220 -15.56 31.65 -30.54
C LYS A 220 -16.92 31.17 -31.07
N GLN A 221 -17.99 31.81 -30.59
CA GLN A 221 -19.28 31.82 -31.25
C GLN A 221 -19.06 32.26 -32.70
N ASN A 222 -19.09 31.29 -33.61
CA ASN A 222 -19.36 31.51 -35.02
C ASN A 222 -20.81 31.07 -35.25
N GLU A 223 -21.73 31.92 -34.81
CA GLU A 223 -23.12 31.99 -35.27
C GLU A 223 -23.41 33.49 -35.21
N THR A 224 -23.89 34.18 -36.24
CA THR A 224 -24.84 33.86 -37.32
C THR A 224 -24.85 35.10 -38.26
N PRO A 225 -25.66 35.20 -39.33
CA PRO A 225 -26.23 34.20 -40.25
C PRO A 225 -25.68 34.32 -41.69
#